data_AF-A0A7C4ZAV1-F1
#
_entry.id   AF-A0A7C4ZAV1-F1
#
_cell.length_a   1.000
_cell.length_b   1.000
_cell.length_c   1.000
_cell.angle_alpha   90.00
_cell.angle_beta   90.00
_cell.angle_gamma   90.00
#
_symmetry.space_group_name_H-M   'P 1'
#
loop_
_entity.id
_entity.type
_entity.pdbx_description
1 polymer ?
#
loop_
_entity_poly.entity_id
_entity_poly.type
_entity_poly.pdbx_seq_one_letter_code
_entity_poly.pdbx_strand_id
1 'polypeptide(L)'
;MSQEYKATKLFVGSCVALIATAMTFAVLSAIMNPLKQQFLLTNEQVGYIGGAGLWGFPISILIFGPLCSVLGIRFLLRLAFVFFISGISLMILAQNFWMLFFGALTIAFANGLVEGACNPLVATLYPDRKTEK
;
A
#
# COMPACT_ATOMS: atom_id res chain seq x y z
N MET A 1 -6.27 -5.24 31.65
CA MET A 1 -7.21 -5.95 30.75
C MET A 1 -7.70 -5.07 29.58
N SER A 2 -8.15 -3.83 29.79
CA SER A 2 -8.67 -2.97 28.71
C SER A 2 -7.60 -2.43 27.73
N GLN A 3 -6.37 -2.19 28.20
CA GLN A 3 -5.29 -1.63 27.38
C GLN A 3 -4.63 -2.69 26.49
N GLU A 4 -4.42 -3.90 27.02
CA GLU A 4 -3.92 -5.07 26.29
C GLU A 4 -4.90 -5.49 25.17
N TYR A 5 -6.21 -5.48 25.46
CA TYR A 5 -7.25 -5.74 24.46
C TYR A 5 -7.25 -4.74 23.28
N LYS A 6 -6.97 -3.46 23.55
CA LYS A 6 -6.84 -2.43 22.49
C LYS A 6 -5.58 -2.66 21.64
N ALA A 7 -4.47 -3.06 22.28
CA ALA A 7 -3.23 -3.37 21.57
C ALA A 7 -3.40 -4.56 20.62
N THR A 8 -4.00 -5.66 21.09
CA THR A 8 -4.29 -6.83 20.26
C THR A 8 -5.17 -6.48 19.05
N LYS A 9 -6.19 -5.63 19.22
CA LYS A 9 -7.03 -5.17 18.09
C LYS A 9 -6.25 -4.36 17.06
N LEU A 10 -5.38 -3.46 17.49
CA LEU A 10 -4.57 -2.65 16.59
C LEU A 10 -3.50 -3.49 15.87
N PHE A 11 -2.95 -4.49 16.55
CA PHE A 11 -2.04 -5.47 15.96
C PHE A 11 -2.73 -6.29 14.88
N VAL A 12 -3.86 -6.93 15.20
CA VAL A 12 -4.65 -7.71 14.23
C VAL A 12 -5.08 -6.83 13.05
N GLY A 13 -5.51 -5.59 13.31
CA GLY A 13 -5.83 -4.62 12.26
C GLY A 13 -4.66 -4.31 11.35
N SER A 14 -3.44 -4.21 11.91
CA SER A 14 -2.21 -4.02 11.13
C SER A 14 -1.90 -5.24 10.26
N CYS A 15 -2.01 -6.45 10.80
CA CYS A 15 -1.83 -7.69 10.03
C CYS A 15 -2.82 -7.77 8.86
N VAL A 16 -4.10 -7.45 9.10
CA VAL A 16 -5.12 -7.42 8.04
C VAL A 16 -4.78 -6.37 6.97
N ALA A 17 -4.29 -5.19 7.36
CA ALA A 17 -3.88 -4.16 6.42
C ALA A 17 -2.67 -4.58 5.57
N LEU A 18 -1.70 -5.28 6.15
CA LEU A 18 -0.55 -5.85 5.45
C LEU A 18 -0.96 -6.96 4.47
N ILE A 19 -1.90 -7.82 4.86
CA ILE A 19 -2.47 -8.83 3.95
C ILE A 19 -3.18 -8.16 2.79
N ALA A 20 -4.01 -7.14 3.04
CA ALA A 20 -4.68 -6.39 1.99
C ALA A 20 -3.67 -5.73 1.03
N THR A 21 -2.58 -5.18 1.57
CA THR A 21 -1.47 -4.61 0.80
C THR A 21 -0.84 -5.65 -0.13
N ALA A 22 -0.48 -6.82 0.40
CA ALA A 22 0.07 -7.92 -0.40
C ALA A 22 -0.88 -8.39 -1.51
N MET A 23 -2.19 -8.44 -1.21
CA MET A 23 -3.21 -8.79 -2.20
C MET A 23 -3.25 -7.80 -3.37
N THR A 24 -3.06 -6.50 -3.15
CA THR A 24 -3.08 -5.54 -4.26
C THR A 24 -1.92 -5.73 -5.23
N PHE A 25 -0.72 -6.08 -4.74
CA PHE A 25 0.41 -6.45 -5.60
C PHE A 25 0.14 -7.71 -6.41
N ALA A 26 -0.46 -8.73 -5.78
CA ALA A 26 -0.81 -9.97 -6.44
C ALA A 26 -1.86 -9.72 -7.55
N VAL A 27 -2.91 -8.97 -7.25
CA VAL A 27 -3.97 -8.63 -8.22
C VAL A 27 -3.41 -7.81 -9.37
N LEU A 28 -2.61 -6.77 -9.10
CA LEU A 28 -1.99 -5.93 -10.13
C LEU A 28 -1.15 -6.77 -11.10
N SER A 29 -0.37 -7.71 -10.56
CA SER A 29 0.45 -8.63 -11.36
C SER A 29 -0.41 -9.58 -12.18
N ALA A 30 -1.50 -10.10 -11.60
CA ALA A 30 -2.40 -11.05 -12.26
C ALA A 30 -3.17 -10.43 -13.44
N ILE A 31 -3.62 -9.18 -13.31
CA ILE A 31 -4.42 -8.50 -14.35
C ILE A 31 -3.59 -7.88 -15.47
N MET A 32 -2.25 -7.88 -15.35
CA MET A 32 -1.37 -7.17 -16.28
C MET A 32 -1.47 -7.70 -17.72
N ASN A 33 -1.54 -9.02 -17.90
CA ASN A 33 -1.71 -9.64 -19.23
C ASN A 33 -3.06 -9.28 -19.88
N PRO A 34 -4.21 -9.41 -19.17
CA PRO A 34 -5.49 -8.89 -19.66
C PRO A 34 -5.45 -7.40 -20.04
N LEU A 35 -4.87 -6.55 -19.18
CA LEU A 35 -4.76 -5.11 -19.47
C LEU A 35 -3.92 -4.84 -20.72
N LYS A 36 -2.83 -5.58 -20.91
CA LYS A 36 -2.00 -5.48 -22.12
C LYS A 36 -2.81 -5.75 -23.39
N GLN A 37 -3.62 -6.80 -23.38
CA GLN A 37 -4.45 -7.17 -24.53
C GLN A 37 -5.57 -6.15 -24.77
N GLN A 38 -6.24 -5.71 -23.70
CA GLN A 38 -7.38 -4.79 -23.79
C GLN A 38 -6.97 -3.38 -24.24
N PHE A 39 -5.85 -2.86 -23.73
CA PHE A 39 -5.35 -1.52 -24.06
C PHE A 39 -4.29 -1.53 -25.17
N LEU A 40 -4.05 -2.69 -25.80
CA LEU A 40 -3.06 -2.89 -26.86
C LEU A 40 -1.66 -2.36 -26.46
N LEU A 41 -1.26 -2.61 -25.21
CA LEU A 41 -0.03 -2.07 -24.64
C LEU A 41 1.20 -2.79 -25.18
N THR A 42 2.28 -2.02 -25.35
CA THR A 42 3.61 -2.58 -25.60
C THR A 42 4.18 -3.24 -24.34
N ASN A 43 5.15 -4.15 -24.51
CA ASN A 43 5.86 -4.74 -23.36
C ASN A 43 6.55 -3.69 -22.49
N GLU A 44 7.03 -2.62 -23.11
CA GLU A 44 7.66 -1.50 -22.43
C GLU A 44 6.66 -0.77 -21.52
N GLN A 45 5.47 -0.44 -22.04
CA GLN A 45 4.39 0.16 -21.24
C GLN A 45 3.94 -0.74 -20.09
N VAL A 46 3.82 -2.04 -20.32
CA VAL A 46 3.55 -3.01 -19.25
C VAL A 46 4.65 -2.97 -18.19
N GLY A 47 5.91 -2.91 -18.61
CA GLY A 47 7.06 -2.74 -17.73
C GLY A 47 7.00 -1.46 -16.90
N TYR A 48 6.55 -0.34 -17.49
CA TYR A 48 6.36 0.91 -16.76
C TYR A 48 5.25 0.84 -15.71
N ILE A 49 4.11 0.22 -16.03
CA ILE A 49 2.99 0.06 -15.07
C ILE A 49 3.42 -0.87 -13.92
N GLY A 50 3.99 -2.03 -14.23
CA GLY A 50 4.52 -2.96 -13.22
C GLY A 50 5.62 -2.33 -12.38
N GLY A 51 6.53 -1.60 -13.03
CA GLY A 51 7.59 -0.83 -12.40
C GLY A 51 7.04 0.22 -11.43
N ALA A 52 6.04 1.01 -11.84
CA ALA A 52 5.36 1.98 -10.97
C ALA A 52 4.75 1.33 -9.72
N GLY A 53 4.19 0.12 -9.89
CA GLY A 53 3.79 -0.75 -8.78
C GLY A 53 4.94 -1.00 -7.80
N LEU A 54 6.12 -1.33 -8.30
CA LEU A 54 7.28 -1.70 -7.47
C LEU A 54 8.01 -0.51 -6.85
N TRP A 55 8.35 0.53 -7.61
CA TRP A 55 9.17 1.64 -7.09
C TRP A 55 8.35 2.69 -6.33
N GLY A 56 7.04 2.81 -6.57
CA GLY A 56 6.19 3.73 -5.82
C GLY A 56 6.13 3.38 -4.32
N PHE A 57 6.19 2.09 -4.01
CA PHE A 57 6.19 1.55 -2.65
C PHE A 57 7.38 2.03 -1.80
N PRO A 58 8.66 1.78 -2.17
CA PRO A 58 9.80 2.25 -1.40
C PRO A 58 9.91 3.77 -1.36
N ILE A 59 9.51 4.49 -2.42
CA ILE A 59 9.48 5.96 -2.40
C ILE A 59 8.48 6.47 -1.35
N SER A 60 7.30 5.87 -1.29
CA SER A 60 6.31 6.19 -0.26
C SER A 60 6.87 5.95 1.15
N ILE A 61 7.54 4.81 1.40
CA ILE A 61 8.17 4.53 2.70
C ILE A 61 9.26 5.56 3.03
N LEU A 62 10.11 5.91 2.07
CA LEU A 62 11.20 6.87 2.26
C LEU A 62 10.67 8.24 2.70
N ILE A 63 9.55 8.67 2.12
CA ILE A 63 8.93 9.97 2.42
C ILE A 63 8.13 9.89 3.72
N PHE A 64 7.23 8.93 3.86
CA PHE A 64 6.25 8.89 4.94
C PHE A 64 6.75 8.21 6.21
N GLY A 65 7.80 7.39 6.13
CA GLY A 65 8.44 6.76 7.29
C GLY A 65 8.92 7.78 8.32
N PRO A 66 9.80 8.74 7.95
CA PRO A 66 10.23 9.80 8.87
C PRO A 66 9.08 10.70 9.34
N LEU A 67 8.15 11.01 8.42
CA LEU A 67 6.99 11.85 8.70
C LEU A 67 5.96 11.19 9.63
N CYS A 68 6.02 9.87 9.84
CA CYS A 68 5.13 9.14 10.75
C CYS A 68 5.16 9.68 12.18
N SER A 69 6.34 10.12 12.65
CA SER A 69 6.52 10.71 13.97
C SER A 69 5.76 12.03 14.16
N VAL A 70 5.60 12.82 13.09
CA VAL A 70 4.98 14.15 13.12
C VAL A 70 3.49 14.09 12.74
N LEU A 71 3.16 13.36 11.66
CA LEU A 71 1.80 13.26 11.14
C LEU A 71 0.92 12.29 11.93
N GLY A 72 1.54 11.30 12.58
CA GLY A 72 0.88 10.27 13.35
C GLY A 72 0.29 9.13 12.51
N ILE A 73 0.32 7.94 13.09
CA ILE A 73 -0.07 6.67 12.46
C ILE A 73 -1.54 6.69 11.97
N ARG A 74 -2.45 7.26 12.77
CA ARG A 74 -3.88 7.36 12.41
C ARG A 74 -4.11 8.24 11.17
N PHE A 75 -3.29 9.26 10.95
CA PHE A 75 -3.40 10.09 9.76
C PHE A 75 -2.89 9.33 8.54
N LEU A 76 -1.72 8.70 8.65
CA LEU A 76 -1.13 7.92 7.55
C LEU A 76 -2.03 6.77 7.08
N LEU A 77 -2.65 6.02 8.00
CA LEU A 77 -3.58 4.94 7.62
C LEU A 77 -4.84 5.47 6.91
N ARG A 78 -5.37 6.63 7.31
CA ARG A 78 -6.50 7.26 6.61
C ARG A 78 -6.07 7.74 5.22
N LEU A 79 -4.87 8.30 5.11
CA LEU A 79 -4.31 8.73 3.83
C LEU A 79 -4.12 7.53 2.90
N ALA A 80 -3.56 6.42 3.40
CA ALA A 80 -3.42 5.17 2.64
C ALA A 80 -4.74 4.67 2.08
N PHE A 81 -5.81 4.71 2.89
CA PHE A 81 -7.15 4.32 2.46
C PHE A 81 -7.67 5.19 1.31
N VAL A 82 -7.44 6.51 1.34
CA VAL A 82 -7.80 7.42 0.24
C VAL A 82 -6.98 7.12 -1.01
N PHE A 83 -5.68 6.82 -0.88
CA PHE A 83 -4.83 6.41 -1.99
C PHE A 83 -5.29 5.08 -2.61
N PHE A 84 -5.72 4.09 -1.82
CA PHE A 84 -6.31 2.86 -2.35
C PHE A 84 -7.57 3.12 -3.15
N ILE A 85 -8.53 3.86 -2.59
CA ILE A 85 -9.79 4.15 -3.29
C ILE A 85 -9.52 4.89 -4.61
N SER A 86 -8.70 5.94 -4.56
CA SER A 86 -8.37 6.73 -5.75
C SER A 86 -7.61 5.91 -6.79
N GLY A 87 -6.60 5.13 -6.39
CA GLY A 87 -5.81 4.29 -7.29
C GLY A 87 -6.64 3.17 -7.94
N ILE A 88 -7.49 2.48 -7.16
CA ILE A 88 -8.40 1.46 -7.68
C ILE A 88 -9.43 2.09 -8.62
N SER A 89 -9.98 3.25 -8.28
CA SER A 89 -10.93 3.96 -9.16
C SER A 89 -10.27 4.35 -10.49
N LEU A 90 -9.02 4.84 -10.45
CA LEU A 90 -8.26 5.14 -11.66
C LEU A 90 -8.05 3.90 -12.53
N MET A 91 -7.77 2.74 -11.93
CA MET A 91 -7.62 1.48 -12.66
C MET A 91 -8.91 1.02 -13.32
N ILE A 92 -10.03 1.06 -12.60
CA ILE A 92 -11.33 0.61 -13.10
C ILE A 92 -11.83 1.53 -14.23
N LEU A 93 -11.62 2.84 -14.09
CA LEU A 93 -12.09 3.85 -15.04
C LEU A 93 -11.05 4.18 -16.13
N ALA A 94 -9.95 3.43 -16.20
CA ALA A 94 -8.86 3.73 -17.12
C ALA A 94 -9.30 3.67 -18.58
N GLN A 95 -8.92 4.69 -19.35
CA GLN A 95 -9.16 4.76 -20.80
C GLN A 95 -7.86 4.77 -21.61
N ASN A 96 -6.72 4.93 -20.93
CA ASN A 96 -5.42 5.05 -21.56
C ASN A 96 -4.30 4.55 -20.64
N PHE A 97 -3.11 4.40 -21.20
CA PHE A 97 -1.90 3.98 -20.51
C PHE A 97 -1.60 4.83 -19.25
N TRP A 98 -1.72 6.15 -19.33
CA TRP A 98 -1.35 7.04 -18.22
C TRP A 98 -2.26 6.85 -17.01
N MET A 99 -3.56 6.62 -17.22
CA MET A 99 -4.48 6.30 -16.13
C MET A 99 -4.10 4.98 -15.43
N LEU A 100 -3.69 3.97 -16.19
CA LEU A 100 -3.20 2.70 -15.63
C LEU A 100 -1.89 2.90 -14.87
N PHE A 101 -0.96 3.67 -15.43
CA PHE A 101 0.32 3.99 -14.80
C PHE A 101 0.13 4.74 -13.48
N PHE A 102 -0.64 5.84 -13.49
CA PHE A 102 -0.90 6.60 -12.28
C PHE A 102 -1.79 5.84 -11.31
N GLY A 103 -2.71 5.00 -11.78
CA GLY A 103 -3.47 4.07 -10.93
C GLY A 103 -2.54 3.10 -10.18
N ALA A 104 -1.63 2.43 -10.89
CA ALA A 104 -0.64 1.52 -10.30
C ALA A 104 0.26 2.24 -9.30
N LEU A 105 0.75 3.42 -9.68
CA LEU A 105 1.59 4.24 -8.82
C LEU A 105 0.86 4.65 -7.54
N THR A 106 -0.39 5.11 -7.66
CA THR A 106 -1.22 5.55 -6.52
C THR A 106 -1.48 4.40 -5.54
N ILE A 107 -1.74 3.18 -6.07
CA ILE A 107 -1.86 1.96 -5.25
C ILE A 107 -0.53 1.62 -4.57
N ALA A 108 0.59 1.71 -5.28
CA ALA A 108 1.92 1.48 -4.70
C ALA A 108 2.25 2.45 -3.56
N PHE A 109 1.86 3.72 -3.71
CA PHE A 109 1.99 4.71 -2.65
C PHE A 109 1.12 4.37 -1.43
N ALA A 110 -0.11 3.90 -1.65
CA ALA A 110 -0.99 3.40 -0.58
C ALA A 110 -0.34 2.26 0.18
N ASN A 111 0.23 1.28 -0.54
CA ASN A 111 0.95 0.14 0.05
C ASN A 111 2.11 0.61 0.93
N GLY A 112 2.91 1.57 0.46
CA GLY A 112 4.04 2.09 1.23
C GLY A 112 3.61 2.88 2.47
N LEU A 113 2.48 3.57 2.41
CA LEU A 113 1.90 4.26 3.56
C LEU A 113 1.43 3.29 4.65
N VAL A 114 0.82 2.16 4.25
CA VAL A 114 0.42 1.11 5.21
C VAL A 114 1.66 0.54 5.89
N GLU A 115 2.67 0.15 5.13
CA GLU A 115 3.92 -0.40 5.67
C GLU A 115 4.63 0.60 6.61
N GLY A 116 4.77 1.85 6.17
CA GLY A 116 5.40 2.92 6.93
C GLY A 116 4.64 3.32 8.20
N ALA A 117 3.35 3.00 8.29
CA ALA A 117 2.52 3.27 9.47
C ALA A 117 2.43 2.05 10.40
N CYS A 118 2.23 0.85 9.86
CA CYS A 118 2.05 -0.39 10.62
C CYS A 118 3.34 -0.81 11.34
N ASN A 119 4.50 -0.64 10.72
CA ASN A 119 5.77 -1.06 11.33
C ASN A 119 6.07 -0.28 12.63
N PRO A 120 5.99 1.07 12.64
CA PRO A 120 6.04 1.84 13.89
C PRO A 120 4.90 1.52 14.86
N LEU A 121 3.68 1.29 14.36
CA LEU A 121 2.53 0.97 15.21
C LEU A 121 2.80 -0.28 16.06
N VAL A 122 3.22 -1.37 15.44
CA VAL A 122 3.52 -2.62 16.16
C VAL A 122 4.66 -2.41 17.15
N ALA A 123 5.72 -1.69 16.77
CA ALA A 123 6.84 -1.38 17.67
C ALA A 123 6.41 -0.56 18.89
N THR A 124 5.45 0.37 18.74
CA THR A 124 4.91 1.17 19.86
C THR A 124 3.91 0.40 20.72
N LEU A 125 3.21 -0.59 20.16
CA LEU A 125 2.27 -1.44 20.90
C LEU A 125 2.98 -2.45 21.81
N TYR A 126 4.18 -2.89 21.41
CA TYR A 126 4.95 -3.91 22.12
C TYR A 126 6.41 -3.46 22.37
N PRO A 127 6.65 -2.38 23.15
CA PRO A 127 7.99 -1.83 23.34
C PRO A 127 8.98 -2.80 24.01
N ASP A 128 8.49 -3.65 24.92
CA ASP A 128 9.28 -4.57 25.73
C ASP A 128 9.32 -6.01 25.19
N ARG A 129 8.58 -6.32 24.11
CA ARG A 129 8.56 -7.65 23.47
C ARG A 129 9.10 -7.54 22.04
N LYS A 130 10.42 -7.53 21.90
CA LYS A 130 11.11 -7.40 20.60
C LYS A 130 11.25 -8.71 19.82
N THR A 131 10.94 -9.87 20.43
CA THR A 131 10.96 -11.20 19.80
C THR A 131 9.82 -12.06 20.37
N GLU A 132 9.07 -12.75 19.52
CA GLU A 132 8.24 -13.88 19.99
C GLU A 132 9.14 -15.03 20.45
N LYS A 133 8.69 -15.78 21.45
CA LYS A 133 9.30 -17.06 21.82
C LYS A 133 8.62 -18.18 21.05
#